data_AF-Q2JIS7-F1
#
_entry.id   AF-Q2JIS7-F1
#
_cell.length_a   1.000
_cell.length_b   1.000
_cell.length_c   1.000
_cell.angle_alpha   90.00
_cell.angle_beta   90.00
_cell.angle_gamma   90.00
#
_symmetry.space_group_name_H-M   'P 1'
#
loop_
_entity.id
_entity.type
_entity.pdbx_description
1 polymer ?
#
loop_
_entity_poly.entity_id
_entity_poly.type
_entity_poly.pdbx_seq_one_letter_code
_entity_poly.pdbx_strand_id
1 'polypeptide(L)'
;MPHLDQKLPMRWRIPSRLWAWVGILALLWLGLASPVAARIDPYVNQYLRVSGPVELPLDAAGHTLTFTPEQLTDGKNRFQSACLNCHVGGATLPAPNISLSLKDLRGATPPRDTLQALMEYQRDPRSYDGSDSSYGCRPVPPSWMDDEAVNYPAPTAKRYGAGFQ
;
A
#
# COMPACT_ATOMS: atom_id res chain seq x y z
N MET A 1 -74.74 -36.71 -4.61
CA MET A 1 -73.50 -37.09 -3.90
C MET A 1 -72.34 -37.08 -4.90
N PRO A 2 -71.49 -36.04 -4.97
CA PRO A 2 -70.24 -36.14 -5.71
C PRO A 2 -69.07 -36.36 -4.74
N HIS A 3 -68.37 -37.48 -4.93
CA HIS A 3 -67.16 -37.88 -4.20
C HIS A 3 -65.99 -36.98 -4.63
N LEU A 4 -65.49 -36.14 -3.74
CA LEU A 4 -64.28 -35.34 -3.95
C LEU A 4 -63.06 -36.20 -3.62
N ASP A 5 -62.33 -36.58 -4.65
CA ASP A 5 -61.12 -37.40 -4.61
C ASP A 5 -59.91 -36.50 -4.24
N GLN A 6 -59.42 -36.62 -3.00
CA GLN A 6 -58.36 -35.79 -2.44
C GLN A 6 -56.98 -36.41 -2.74
N LYS A 7 -56.31 -35.97 -3.80
CA LYS A 7 -54.90 -36.35 -4.07
C LYS A 7 -53.97 -35.66 -3.06
N LEU A 8 -53.40 -36.43 -2.14
CA LEU A 8 -52.37 -35.94 -1.21
C LEU A 8 -51.05 -35.64 -1.96
N PRO A 9 -50.38 -34.50 -1.69
CA PRO A 9 -49.15 -34.13 -2.35
C PRO A 9 -47.97 -35.01 -1.90
N MET A 10 -47.16 -35.42 -2.88
CA MET A 10 -45.96 -36.23 -2.73
C MET A 10 -44.91 -35.47 -1.90
N ARG A 11 -44.69 -35.87 -0.64
CA ARG A 11 -43.66 -35.26 0.24
C ARG A 11 -42.28 -35.78 -0.13
N TRP A 12 -41.54 -35.00 -0.92
CA TRP A 12 -40.15 -35.28 -1.26
C TRP A 12 -39.27 -35.18 0.01
N ARG A 13 -38.75 -36.31 0.50
CA ARG A 13 -37.82 -36.35 1.63
C ARG A 13 -36.38 -36.33 1.09
N ILE A 14 -35.74 -35.17 1.15
CA ILE A 14 -34.31 -35.05 0.85
C ILE A 14 -33.52 -35.87 1.88
N PRO A 15 -32.65 -36.82 1.49
CA PRO A 15 -31.85 -37.60 2.43
C PRO A 15 -30.92 -36.68 3.24
N SER A 16 -30.85 -36.89 4.55
CA SER A 16 -30.06 -36.06 5.49
C SER A 16 -28.58 -35.91 5.10
N ARG A 17 -28.02 -36.89 4.38
CA ARG A 17 -26.65 -36.85 3.83
C ARG A 17 -26.43 -35.73 2.81
N LEU A 18 -27.44 -35.35 2.01
CA LEU A 18 -27.31 -34.23 1.07
C LEU A 18 -27.18 -32.89 1.79
N TRP A 19 -27.90 -32.70 2.89
CA TRP A 19 -27.76 -31.49 3.72
C TRP A 19 -26.36 -31.37 4.33
N ALA A 20 -25.74 -32.49 4.72
CA ALA A 20 -24.37 -32.50 5.21
C ALA A 20 -23.36 -32.04 4.13
N TRP A 21 -23.49 -32.54 2.89
CA TRP A 21 -22.63 -32.12 1.78
C TRP A 21 -22.83 -30.67 1.37
N VAL A 22 -24.09 -30.20 1.32
CA VAL A 22 -24.41 -28.79 1.06
C VAL A 22 -23.80 -27.90 2.15
N GLY A 23 -23.87 -28.32 3.41
CA GLY A 23 -23.24 -27.60 4.53
C GLY A 23 -21.71 -27.53 4.40
N ILE A 24 -21.04 -28.63 4.02
CA ILE A 24 -19.59 -28.65 3.82
C ILE A 24 -19.19 -27.76 2.63
N LEU A 25 -19.91 -27.85 1.51
CA LEU A 25 -19.67 -27.01 0.34
C LEU A 25 -19.91 -25.53 0.65
N ALA A 26 -20.92 -25.19 1.46
CA ALA A 26 -21.16 -23.82 1.90
C ALA A 26 -20.03 -23.29 2.81
N LEU A 27 -19.52 -24.11 3.73
CA LEU A 27 -18.38 -23.75 4.58
C LEU A 27 -17.08 -23.59 3.78
N LEU A 28 -16.83 -24.45 2.79
CA LEU A 28 -15.72 -24.31 1.86
C LEU A 28 -15.87 -23.02 1.05
N TRP A 29 -17.07 -22.74 0.52
CA TRP A 29 -17.33 -21.48 -0.18
C TRP A 29 -17.10 -20.25 0.71
N LEU A 30 -17.54 -20.25 1.97
CA LEU A 30 -17.26 -19.15 2.91
C LEU A 30 -15.77 -19.02 3.23
N GLY A 31 -15.06 -20.15 3.39
CA GLY A 31 -13.63 -20.17 3.67
C GLY A 31 -12.79 -19.65 2.50
N LEU A 32 -13.14 -20.00 1.26
CA LEU A 32 -12.46 -19.51 0.06
C LEU A 32 -12.84 -18.06 -0.30
N ALA A 33 -14.04 -17.61 0.06
CA ALA A 33 -14.52 -16.27 -0.28
C ALA A 33 -14.11 -15.18 0.71
N SER A 34 -13.23 -15.46 1.67
CA SER A 34 -12.73 -14.42 2.57
C SER A 34 -11.69 -13.56 1.82
N PRO A 35 -11.99 -12.30 1.44
CA PRO A 35 -10.94 -11.42 0.96
C PRO A 35 -9.94 -11.26 2.10
N VAL A 36 -8.67 -11.57 1.84
CA VAL A 36 -7.59 -11.14 2.73
C VAL A 36 -7.55 -9.63 2.60
N ALA A 37 -8.35 -8.92 3.40
CA ALA A 37 -8.25 -7.48 3.50
C ALA A 37 -6.81 -7.18 3.91
N ALA A 38 -6.05 -6.53 3.03
CA ALA A 38 -4.72 -6.04 3.34
C ALA A 38 -4.86 -5.18 4.61
N ARG A 39 -4.21 -5.61 5.69
CA ARG A 39 -4.34 -4.90 6.96
C ARG A 39 -3.52 -3.63 6.87
N ILE A 40 -4.20 -2.48 6.92
CA ILE A 40 -3.55 -1.18 7.09
C ILE A 40 -2.79 -1.20 8.42
N ASP A 41 -1.52 -0.83 8.39
CA ASP A 41 -0.71 -0.77 9.62
C ASP A 41 -1.30 0.30 10.55
N PRO A 42 -1.51 0.01 11.86
CA PRO A 42 -2.07 0.97 12.81
C PRO A 42 -1.32 2.31 12.84
N TYR A 43 -0.01 2.31 12.56
CA TYR A 43 0.80 3.52 12.47
C TYR A 43 0.32 4.48 11.39
N VAL A 44 -0.13 3.97 10.24
CA VAL A 44 -0.59 4.79 9.11
C VAL A 44 -1.86 5.56 9.49
N ASN A 45 -2.81 4.89 10.15
CA ASN A 45 -4.03 5.54 10.61
C ASN A 45 -3.75 6.45 11.82
N GLN A 46 -3.04 5.96 12.83
CA GLN A 46 -2.88 6.67 14.10
C GLN A 46 -1.91 7.85 14.01
N TYR A 47 -0.75 7.68 13.37
CA TYR A 47 0.33 8.68 13.39
C TYR A 47 0.45 9.44 12.07
N LEU A 48 0.29 8.78 10.91
CA LEU A 48 0.23 9.49 9.63
C LEU A 48 -1.15 10.12 9.38
N ARG A 49 -2.18 9.73 10.15
CA ARG A 49 -3.56 10.24 10.05
C ARG A 49 -4.19 10.01 8.68
N VAL A 50 -3.86 8.88 8.04
CA VAL A 50 -4.37 8.51 6.72
C VAL A 50 -5.35 7.35 6.86
N SER A 51 -6.64 7.65 6.71
CA SER A 51 -7.75 6.68 6.71
C SER A 51 -8.37 6.46 5.33
N GLY A 52 -7.96 7.22 4.32
CA GLY A 52 -8.38 7.13 2.93
C GLY A 52 -7.28 7.65 2.00
N PRO A 53 -7.57 7.83 0.69
CA PRO A 53 -6.58 8.34 -0.25
C PRO A 53 -6.01 9.71 0.16
N VAL A 54 -4.70 9.90 0.00
CA VAL A 54 -3.99 11.15 0.31
C VAL A 54 -3.11 11.57 -0.86
N GLU A 55 -3.05 12.87 -1.13
CA GLU A 55 -2.17 13.47 -2.13
C GLU A 55 -0.80 13.79 -1.53
N LEU A 56 0.28 13.38 -2.21
CA LEU A 56 1.65 13.75 -1.87
C LEU A 56 2.30 14.54 -3.02
N PRO A 57 3.19 15.52 -2.74
CA PRO A 57 3.88 16.29 -3.78
C PRO A 57 4.73 15.38 -4.69
N LEU A 58 4.41 15.35 -5.97
CA LEU A 58 5.12 14.55 -6.96
C LEU A 58 6.42 15.23 -7.40
N ASP A 59 6.35 16.51 -7.74
CA ASP A 59 7.43 17.27 -8.36
C ASP A 59 7.45 18.75 -7.96
N ALA A 60 8.46 19.48 -8.45
CA ALA A 60 8.63 20.90 -8.20
C ALA A 60 7.66 21.80 -8.99
N ALA A 61 6.92 21.25 -9.95
CA ALA A 61 5.89 21.98 -10.71
C ALA A 61 4.56 22.05 -9.95
N GLY A 62 4.44 21.32 -8.83
CA GLY A 62 3.26 21.32 -7.97
C GLY A 62 2.25 20.23 -8.30
N HIS A 63 2.62 19.25 -9.13
CA HIS A 63 1.78 18.07 -9.33
C HIS A 63 1.76 17.21 -8.06
N THR A 64 0.68 16.45 -7.89
CA THR A 64 0.52 15.52 -6.78
C THR A 64 0.24 14.11 -7.29
N LEU A 65 0.48 13.12 -6.43
CA LEU A 65 0.15 11.73 -6.67
C LEU A 65 -0.66 11.19 -5.49
N THR A 66 -1.75 10.49 -5.79
CA THR A 66 -2.64 9.87 -4.80
C THR A 66 -2.03 8.56 -4.27
N PHE A 67 -2.02 8.40 -2.94
CA PHE A 67 -1.64 7.17 -2.26
C PHE A 67 -2.78 6.64 -1.39
N THR A 68 -2.99 5.34 -1.38
CA THR A 68 -3.91 4.67 -0.44
C THR A 68 -3.22 4.34 0.89
N PRO A 69 -3.98 4.12 1.98
CA PRO A 69 -3.41 3.67 3.26
C PRO A 69 -2.60 2.36 3.14
N GLU A 70 -2.97 1.48 2.22
CA GLU A 70 -2.27 0.22 1.93
C GLU A 70 -0.90 0.50 1.31
N GLN A 71 -0.82 1.42 0.35
CA GLN A 71 0.46 1.82 -0.24
C GLN A 71 1.39 2.47 0.78
N LEU A 72 0.85 3.28 1.70
CA LEU A 72 1.63 3.84 2.81
C LEU A 72 2.07 2.77 3.81
N THR A 73 1.25 1.74 4.04
CA THR A 73 1.62 0.56 4.84
C THR A 73 2.80 -0.17 4.20
N ASP A 74 2.74 -0.39 2.89
CA ASP A 74 3.83 -1.01 2.15
C ASP A 74 5.10 -0.14 2.13
N GLY A 75 4.96 1.18 2.01
CA GLY A 75 6.06 2.15 2.12
C GLY A 75 6.72 2.12 3.50
N LYS A 76 5.92 2.08 4.57
CA LYS A 76 6.42 1.91 5.95
C LYS A 76 7.20 0.62 6.12
N ASN A 77 6.69 -0.51 5.61
CA ASN A 77 7.35 -1.82 5.70
C ASN A 77 8.71 -1.82 4.99
N ARG A 78 8.78 -1.22 3.79
CA ARG A 78 10.06 -1.05 3.06
C ARG A 78 11.03 -0.14 3.81
N PHE A 79 10.54 0.97 4.38
CA PHE A 79 11.37 1.85 5.20
C PHE A 79 11.94 1.13 6.44
N GLN A 80 11.12 0.32 7.10
CA GLN A 80 11.53 -0.45 8.28
C GLN A 80 12.60 -1.50 7.95
N SER A 81 12.43 -2.25 6.88
CA SER A 81 13.39 -3.31 6.51
C SER A 81 14.73 -2.75 6.04
N ALA A 82 14.72 -1.54 5.49
CA ALA A 82 15.85 -1.02 4.75
C ALA A 82 16.52 0.17 5.44
N CYS A 83 15.77 1.18 5.86
CA CYS A 83 16.30 2.49 6.25
C CYS A 83 16.44 2.67 7.77
N LEU A 84 15.72 1.86 8.56
CA LEU A 84 15.54 2.09 9.99
C LEU A 84 16.85 2.07 10.81
N ASN A 85 17.85 1.30 10.38
CA ASN A 85 19.15 1.22 11.05
C ASN A 85 19.85 2.58 11.16
N CYS A 86 19.62 3.49 10.20
CA CYS A 86 20.19 4.84 10.21
C CYS A 86 19.14 5.94 10.44
N HIS A 87 17.88 5.68 10.09
CA HIS A 87 16.82 6.69 10.04
C HIS A 87 15.62 6.43 10.97
N VAL A 88 15.87 5.80 12.12
CA VAL A 88 14.83 5.61 13.14
C VAL A 88 14.17 6.93 13.53
N GLY A 89 12.83 6.97 13.49
CA GLY A 89 12.03 8.15 13.82
C GLY A 89 12.29 9.38 12.93
N GLY A 90 12.94 9.21 11.78
CA GLY A 90 13.32 10.31 10.89
C GLY A 90 14.67 10.97 11.24
N ALA A 91 15.41 10.46 12.23
CA ALA A 91 16.78 10.90 12.50
C ALA A 91 17.75 10.49 11.38
N THR A 92 19.02 10.88 11.49
CA THR A 92 20.12 10.31 10.71
C THR A 92 21.29 10.07 11.65
N LEU A 93 21.43 8.85 12.15
CA LEU A 93 22.42 8.53 13.18
C LEU A 93 23.87 8.94 12.83
N PRO A 94 24.40 8.69 11.62
CA PRO A 94 25.77 9.09 11.28
C PRO A 94 25.93 10.59 10.99
N ALA A 95 24.84 11.32 10.78
CA ALA A 95 24.85 12.75 10.50
C ALA A 95 23.70 13.46 11.24
N PRO A 96 23.75 13.61 12.57
CA PRO A 96 22.61 14.06 13.38
C PRO A 96 22.07 15.45 13.04
N ASN A 97 22.88 16.28 12.36
CA ASN A 97 22.49 17.63 11.93
C ASN A 97 21.69 17.64 10.62
N ILE A 98 21.54 16.49 9.94
CA ILE A 98 20.83 16.36 8.65
C ILE A 98 19.84 15.19 8.79
N SER A 99 18.61 15.49 9.19
CA SER A 99 17.54 14.51 9.40
C SER A 99 16.67 14.30 8.15
N LEU A 100 15.67 13.42 8.25
CA LEU A 100 14.58 13.29 7.28
C LEU A 100 13.40 14.22 7.60
N SER A 101 13.60 15.25 8.43
CA SER A 101 12.57 16.25 8.67
C SER A 101 12.29 17.05 7.40
N LEU A 102 11.05 17.53 7.24
CA LEU A 102 10.67 18.35 6.09
C LEU A 102 11.54 19.62 5.96
N LYS A 103 12.02 20.17 7.08
CA LYS A 103 12.93 21.31 7.10
C LYS A 103 14.25 20.99 6.41
N ASP A 104 14.86 19.86 6.76
CA ASP A 104 16.16 19.47 6.22
C ASP A 104 16.03 18.99 4.76
N LEU A 105 14.95 18.25 4.44
CA LEU A 105 14.67 17.86 3.06
C LEU A 105 14.50 19.09 2.14
N ARG A 106 13.79 20.12 2.58
CA ARG A 106 13.65 21.38 1.84
C ARG A 106 14.93 22.20 1.74
N GLY A 107 15.80 22.10 2.74
CA GLY A 107 17.04 22.85 2.80
C GLY A 107 18.20 22.24 2.01
N ALA A 108 18.04 21.00 1.52
CA ALA A 108 19.01 20.37 0.63
C ALA A 108 19.07 21.07 -0.74
N THR A 109 20.17 20.87 -1.48
CA THR A 109 20.33 21.35 -2.85
C THR A 109 20.55 20.17 -3.81
N PRO A 110 19.65 19.93 -4.79
CA PRO A 110 18.29 20.49 -4.87
C PRO A 110 17.41 20.06 -3.68
N PRO A 111 16.26 20.74 -3.43
CA PRO A 111 15.30 20.33 -2.41
C PRO A 111 14.81 18.89 -2.63
N ARG A 112 14.64 18.14 -1.54
CA ARG A 112 14.28 16.70 -1.52
C ARG A 112 12.92 16.46 -0.87
N ASP A 113 11.98 17.37 -1.04
CA ASP A 113 10.64 17.32 -0.42
C ASP A 113 9.52 16.91 -1.39
N THR A 114 9.89 16.36 -2.55
CA THR A 114 8.98 15.78 -3.55
C THR A 114 9.32 14.32 -3.79
N LEU A 115 8.35 13.53 -4.28
CA LEU A 115 8.56 12.11 -4.57
C LEU A 115 9.67 11.89 -5.60
N GLN A 116 9.69 12.67 -6.68
CA GLN A 116 10.75 12.59 -7.70
C GLN A 116 12.13 12.87 -7.10
N ALA A 117 12.28 13.95 -6.33
CA ALA A 117 13.57 14.29 -5.72
C ALA A 117 14.04 13.25 -4.69
N LEU A 118 13.12 12.65 -3.93
CA LEU A 118 13.44 11.55 -3.01
C LEU A 118 13.88 10.30 -3.78
N MET A 119 13.22 9.95 -4.88
CA MET A 119 13.60 8.81 -5.71
C MET A 119 14.95 9.02 -6.39
N GLU A 120 15.19 10.20 -6.95
CA GLU A 120 16.50 10.58 -7.50
C GLU A 120 17.61 10.42 -6.45
N TYR A 121 17.39 10.94 -5.24
CA TYR A 121 18.33 10.78 -4.14
C TYR A 121 18.56 9.31 -3.76
N GLN A 122 17.51 8.48 -3.77
CA GLN A 122 17.65 7.05 -3.48
C GLN A 122 18.40 6.28 -4.57
N ARG A 123 18.39 6.75 -5.83
CA ARG A 123 19.17 6.15 -6.93
C ARG A 123 20.64 6.53 -6.85
N ASP A 124 20.93 7.81 -6.58
CA ASP A 124 22.29 8.35 -6.51
C ASP A 124 22.40 9.38 -5.37
N PRO A 125 22.64 8.93 -4.12
CA PRO A 125 22.73 9.84 -2.99
C PRO A 125 23.82 10.90 -3.16
N ARG A 126 23.49 12.16 -2.88
CA ARG A 126 24.43 13.31 -2.96
C ARG A 126 24.63 14.00 -1.60
N SER A 127 25.70 14.75 -1.45
CA SER A 127 25.93 15.65 -0.31
C SER A 127 24.74 16.61 -0.12
N TYR A 128 24.60 17.23 1.05
CA TYR A 128 23.46 18.09 1.35
C TYR A 128 23.36 19.31 0.43
N ASP A 129 24.50 19.82 -0.03
CA ASP A 129 24.66 20.89 -1.03
C ASP A 129 24.69 20.39 -2.49
N GLY A 130 24.65 19.07 -2.70
CA GLY A 130 24.58 18.44 -4.02
C GLY A 130 25.90 18.39 -4.81
N SER A 131 27.02 18.86 -4.25
CA SER A 131 28.31 18.93 -4.95
C SER A 131 28.93 17.56 -5.24
N ASP A 132 28.76 16.61 -4.31
CA ASP A 132 29.50 15.36 -4.30
C ASP A 132 28.58 14.14 -4.13
N SER A 133 29.01 12.99 -4.63
CA SER A 133 28.35 11.71 -4.32
C SER A 133 28.51 11.37 -2.83
N SER A 134 27.42 10.98 -2.19
CA SER A 134 27.39 10.60 -0.78
C SER A 134 27.47 9.09 -0.62
N TYR A 135 28.52 8.63 0.07
CA TYR A 135 28.67 7.23 0.46
C TYR A 135 28.10 6.95 1.87
N GLY A 136 27.59 7.98 2.55
CA GLY A 136 26.97 7.85 3.89
C GLY A 136 25.53 7.34 3.87
N CYS A 137 24.91 7.29 2.70
CA CYS A 137 23.61 6.69 2.46
C CYS A 137 23.76 5.63 1.37
N ARG A 138 23.04 4.51 1.49
CA ARG A 138 23.09 3.47 0.46
C ARG A 138 22.11 3.79 -0.68
N PRO A 139 22.48 3.56 -1.94
CA PRO A 139 21.53 3.50 -3.03
C PRO A 139 20.51 2.37 -2.82
N VAL A 140 19.32 2.55 -3.40
CA VAL A 140 18.25 1.55 -3.45
C VAL A 140 18.21 0.95 -4.86
N PRO A 141 18.05 -0.38 -5.00
CA PRO A 141 18.00 -1.01 -6.32
C PRO A 141 16.77 -0.53 -7.11
N PRO A 142 16.86 -0.44 -8.46
CA PRO A 142 15.72 -0.04 -9.30
C PRO A 142 14.47 -0.91 -9.11
N SER A 143 14.63 -2.18 -8.70
CA SER A 143 13.51 -3.08 -8.41
C SER A 143 12.60 -2.64 -7.26
N TRP A 144 12.99 -1.63 -6.47
CA TRP A 144 12.13 -1.04 -5.44
C TRP A 144 11.37 0.20 -5.93
N MET A 145 11.70 0.71 -7.11
CA MET A 145 11.14 1.94 -7.67
C MET A 145 10.32 1.59 -8.91
N ASP A 146 9.00 1.78 -8.79
CA ASP A 146 8.12 1.72 -9.96
C ASP A 146 8.26 3.05 -10.72
N ASP A 147 9.30 3.15 -11.56
CA ASP A 147 9.56 4.33 -12.39
C ASP A 147 8.32 4.72 -13.23
N GLU A 148 7.52 3.73 -13.62
CA GLU A 148 6.28 3.91 -14.36
C GLU A 148 5.25 4.75 -13.60
N ALA A 149 5.07 4.50 -12.29
CA ALA A 149 4.08 5.20 -11.48
C ALA A 149 4.42 6.68 -11.30
N VAL A 150 5.72 7.01 -11.30
CA VAL A 150 6.22 8.37 -11.03
C VAL A 150 6.41 9.18 -12.30
N ASN A 151 6.85 8.55 -13.39
CA ASN A 151 7.01 9.23 -14.68
C ASN A 151 5.69 9.40 -15.44
N TYR A 152 4.70 8.55 -15.16
CA TYR A 152 3.39 8.57 -15.82
C TYR A 152 2.23 8.55 -14.82
N PRO A 153 2.02 9.63 -14.04
CA PRO A 153 1.03 9.66 -12.94
C PRO A 153 -0.44 9.57 -13.38
N ALA A 154 -0.76 9.58 -14.68
CA ALA A 154 -2.14 9.54 -15.18
C ALA A 154 -2.30 8.63 -16.41
N PRO A 155 -3.12 7.55 -16.42
CA PRO A 155 -4.02 7.01 -15.39
C PRO A 155 -3.52 5.67 -14.80
N THR A 156 -2.22 5.51 -14.55
CA THR A 156 -1.67 4.29 -13.90
C THR A 156 -2.22 4.09 -12.48
N ALA A 157 -2.72 5.16 -11.82
CA ALA A 157 -3.53 5.04 -10.60
C ALA A 157 -4.77 4.13 -10.77
N LYS A 158 -5.35 4.03 -11.98
CA LYS A 158 -6.43 3.08 -12.28
C LYS A 158 -5.92 1.63 -12.35
N ARG A 159 -4.64 1.41 -12.65
CA ARG A 159 -4.04 0.07 -12.76
C ARG A 159 -3.76 -0.57 -11.41
N TYR A 160 -3.43 0.23 -10.40
CA TYR A 160 -3.26 -0.26 -9.02
C TYR A 160 -4.59 -0.40 -8.25
N GLY A 161 -5.70 0.18 -8.75
CA GLY A 161 -7.04 0.00 -8.19
C GLY A 161 -7.92 -1.05 -8.88
N ALA A 162 -7.46 -1.67 -9.97
CA ALA A 162 -8.25 -2.62 -10.78
C ALA A 162 -7.78 -4.08 -10.68
N GLY A 163 -6.98 -4.42 -9.66
CA GLY A 163 -6.39 -5.75 -9.47
C GLY A 163 -6.96 -6.59 -8.31
N PHE A 164 -8.00 -6.12 -7.62
CA PHE A 164 -8.66 -6.83 -6.52
C PHE A 164 -10.19 -6.82 -6.68
N GLN A 165 -10.69 -7.46 -7.74
CA GLN A 165 -12.01 -8.09 -7.75
C GLN A 165 -11.82 -9.60 -7.84
#